data_AF-A0A848YAV3-F1
#
_entry.id   AF-A0A848YAV3-F1
#
_cell.length_a   1.000
_cell.length_b   1.000
_cell.length_c   1.000
_cell.angle_alpha   90.00
_cell.angle_beta   90.00
_cell.angle_gamma   90.00
#
_symmetry.space_group_name_H-M   'P 1'
#
loop_
_entity.id
_entity.type
_entity.pdbx_description
1 polymer ?
#
loop_
_entity_poly.entity_id
_entity_poly.type
_entity_poly.pdbx_seq_one_letter_code
_entity_poly.pdbx_strand_id
1 'polypeptide(L)'
;IPGLPAELQRATRYTMVFPGFIMAATKDCMWYFECHPVSAGKSRFALGTCFPEETIAQPGFEEIQKAYQKRWHMAAMEDVEVLERQQLGLASPLATSGPLSHLEYAVGDLAKFIARQVTSQA
;
A
#
# COMPACT_ATOMS: atom_id res chain seq x y z
N ILE A 1 0.42 8.59 -22.52
CA ILE A 1 0.90 9.89 -22.00
C ILE A 1 2.01 10.39 -22.93
N PRO A 2 1.82 11.51 -23.64
CA PRO A 2 2.84 12.07 -24.52
C PRO A 2 4.16 12.29 -23.78
N GLY A 3 5.28 11.88 -24.38
CA GLY A 3 6.62 12.03 -23.79
C GLY A 3 6.97 11.03 -22.68
N LEU A 4 6.09 10.07 -22.34
CA LEU A 4 6.40 9.05 -21.33
C LEU A 4 7.35 7.97 -21.92
N PRO A 5 8.53 7.75 -21.32
CA PRO A 5 9.47 6.72 -21.75
C PRO A 5 8.83 5.33 -21.86
N ALA A 6 9.31 4.53 -22.80
CA ALA A 6 8.73 3.23 -23.13
C ALA A 6 8.72 2.26 -21.92
N GLU A 7 9.75 2.31 -21.07
CA GLU A 7 9.82 1.52 -19.86
C GLU A 7 8.71 1.87 -18.86
N LEU A 8 8.28 3.14 -18.82
CA LEU A 8 7.25 3.60 -17.89
C LEU A 8 5.83 3.33 -18.40
N GLN A 9 5.65 3.05 -19.69
CA GLN A 9 4.34 2.70 -20.25
C GLN A 9 3.78 1.37 -19.71
N ARG A 10 4.65 0.51 -19.16
CA ARG A 10 4.27 -0.78 -18.55
C ARG A 10 4.63 -0.87 -17.06
N ALA A 11 5.07 0.23 -16.47
CA ALA A 11 5.49 0.26 -15.08
C ALA A 11 4.37 0.78 -14.16
N THR A 12 4.50 0.44 -12.88
CA THR A 12 3.82 1.13 -11.79
C THR A 12 4.88 1.81 -10.94
N ARG A 13 4.69 3.09 -10.64
CA ARG A 13 5.58 3.84 -9.74
C ARG A 13 4.94 3.91 -8.37
N TYR A 14 5.62 3.33 -7.39
CA TYR A 14 5.22 3.38 -5.99
C TYR A 14 5.92 4.52 -5.27
N THR A 15 5.22 5.14 -4.33
CA THR A 15 5.79 6.12 -3.39
C THR A 15 5.17 5.87 -2.03
N MET A 16 6.03 5.76 -1.01
CA MET A 16 5.61 5.60 0.37
C MET A 16 5.88 6.89 1.12
N VAL A 17 4.88 7.36 1.85
CA VAL A 17 4.97 8.48 2.77
C VAL A 17 4.69 7.95 4.16
N PHE A 18 5.76 7.82 4.95
CA PHE A 18 5.66 7.28 6.31
C PHE A 18 4.84 8.21 7.23
N PRO A 19 4.07 7.66 8.18
CA PRO A 19 4.06 6.25 8.57
C PRO A 19 3.03 5.36 7.87
N GLY A 20 2.07 5.90 7.13
CA GLY A 20 0.86 5.14 6.78
C GLY A 20 0.21 5.45 5.44
N PHE A 21 0.86 6.19 4.54
CA PHE A 21 0.32 6.51 3.23
C PHE A 21 1.19 5.92 2.13
N ILE A 22 0.58 5.22 1.17
CA ILE A 22 1.26 4.71 -0.02
C ILE A 22 0.42 5.08 -1.23
N MET A 23 1.06 5.57 -2.28
CA MET A 23 0.44 5.77 -3.58
C MET A 23 1.20 5.04 -4.67
N ALA A 24 0.46 4.63 -5.69
CA ALA A 24 0.97 3.98 -6.86
C ALA A 24 0.33 4.60 -8.10
N ALA A 25 1.18 5.09 -9.00
CA ALA A 25 0.77 5.66 -10.27
C ALA A 25 1.04 4.66 -11.40
N THR A 26 0.00 4.37 -12.17
CA THR A 26 0.05 3.59 -13.42
C THR A 26 -0.22 4.52 -14.60
N LYS A 27 -0.23 3.97 -15.82
CA LYS A 27 -0.47 4.76 -17.04
C LYS A 27 -1.89 5.36 -17.15
N ASP A 28 -2.83 4.77 -16.42
CA ASP A 28 -4.28 4.93 -16.56
C ASP A 28 -4.95 5.44 -15.29
N CYS A 29 -4.34 5.21 -14.11
CA CYS A 29 -4.88 5.67 -12.85
C CYS A 29 -3.77 5.89 -11.82
N MET A 30 -4.14 6.52 -10.72
CA MET A 30 -3.40 6.45 -9.47
C MET A 30 -4.29 5.78 -8.43
N TRP A 31 -3.72 4.93 -7.61
CA TRP A 31 -4.40 4.41 -6.43
C TRP A 31 -3.53 4.62 -5.20
N TYR A 32 -4.15 4.70 -4.05
CA TYR A 32 -3.46 4.91 -2.79
C TYR A 32 -4.14 4.12 -1.70
N PHE A 33 -3.39 3.79 -0.66
CA PHE A 33 -3.98 3.37 0.59
C PHE A 33 -3.45 4.15 1.78
N GLU A 34 -4.30 4.23 2.78
CA GLU A 34 -4.05 4.81 4.07
C GLU A 34 -4.22 3.74 5.14
N CYS A 35 -3.28 3.71 6.07
CA CYS A 35 -3.32 2.87 7.26
C CYS A 35 -3.36 3.77 8.49
N HIS A 36 -4.49 3.78 9.17
CA HIS A 36 -4.73 4.59 10.37
C HIS A 36 -4.70 3.69 11.61
N PRO A 37 -3.83 3.94 12.60
CA PRO A 37 -3.81 3.14 13.82
C PRO A 37 -5.11 3.33 14.62
N VAL A 38 -5.65 2.23 15.15
CA VAL A 38 -6.84 2.24 16.04
C VAL A 38 -6.44 1.79 17.44
N SER A 39 -5.59 0.77 17.54
CA SER A 39 -4.97 0.30 18.78
C SER A 39 -3.68 -0.45 18.45
N ALA A 40 -2.91 -0.91 19.44
CA ALA A 40 -1.61 -1.56 19.23
C ALA A 40 -1.63 -2.75 18.25
N GLY A 41 -2.74 -3.48 18.13
CA GLY A 41 -2.90 -4.61 17.21
C GLY A 41 -4.00 -4.42 16.16
N LYS A 42 -4.46 -3.18 15.92
CA LYS A 42 -5.57 -2.91 15.01
C LYS A 42 -5.36 -1.60 14.25
N SER A 43 -5.57 -1.66 12.95
CA SER A 43 -5.57 -0.51 12.07
C SER A 43 -6.83 -0.46 11.22
N ARG A 44 -7.17 0.73 10.74
CA ARG A 44 -8.16 0.93 9.67
C ARG A 44 -7.42 1.14 8.36
N PHE A 45 -7.70 0.28 7.40
CA PHE A 45 -7.21 0.39 6.03
C PHE A 45 -8.27 1.07 5.16
N ALA A 46 -7.84 2.05 4.37
CA ALA A 46 -8.66 2.67 3.33
C ALA A 46 -7.91 2.62 2.00
N LEU A 47 -8.59 2.24 0.93
CA LEU A 47 -8.06 2.24 -0.44
C LEU A 47 -8.85 3.23 -1.29
N GLY A 48 -8.14 4.14 -1.94
CA GLY A 48 -8.71 5.12 -2.85
C GLY A 48 -8.12 5.02 -4.25
N THR A 49 -8.88 5.52 -5.22
CA THR A 49 -8.53 5.44 -6.64
C THR A 49 -8.84 6.77 -7.31
N CYS A 50 -7.98 7.19 -8.22
CA CYS A 50 -8.01 8.46 -8.90
C CYS A 50 -7.80 8.22 -10.39
N PHE A 51 -8.72 8.74 -11.20
CA PHE A 51 -8.65 8.65 -12.66
C PHE A 51 -8.67 10.08 -13.24
N PRO A 52 -8.00 10.34 -14.37
CA PRO A 52 -8.15 11.59 -15.09
C PRO A 52 -9.63 11.86 -15.42
N GLU A 53 -10.06 13.12 -15.37
CA GLU A 53 -11.46 13.50 -15.67
C GLU A 53 -11.90 13.04 -17.06
N GLU A 54 -11.00 13.15 -18.04
CA GLU A 54 -11.19 12.65 -19.41
C GLU A 54 -11.41 11.13 -19.48
N THR A 55 -10.88 10.36 -18.52
CA THR A 55 -11.10 8.91 -18.42
C THR A 55 -12.46 8.63 -17.80
N ILE A 56 -12.84 9.39 -16.77
CA ILE A 56 -14.15 9.27 -16.11
C ILE A 56 -15.28 9.59 -17.08
N ALA A 57 -15.08 10.56 -17.98
CA ALA A 57 -16.05 10.95 -18.99
C ALA A 57 -16.26 9.92 -20.12
N GLN A 58 -15.45 8.85 -20.20
CA GLN A 58 -15.59 7.85 -21.27
C GLN A 58 -16.85 6.99 -21.08
N PRO A 59 -17.58 6.66 -22.16
CA PRO A 59 -18.70 5.73 -22.09
C PRO A 59 -18.27 4.37 -21.49
N GLY A 60 -19.02 3.88 -20.51
CA GLY A 60 -18.75 2.59 -19.86
C GLY A 60 -17.70 2.64 -18.74
N PHE A 61 -17.22 3.83 -18.34
CA PHE A 61 -16.27 3.97 -17.24
C PHE A 61 -16.74 3.29 -15.95
N GLU A 62 -18.02 3.36 -15.59
CA GLU A 62 -18.54 2.73 -14.37
C GLU A 62 -18.34 1.21 -14.33
N GLU A 63 -18.52 0.51 -15.45
CA GLU A 63 -18.30 -0.94 -15.52
C GLU A 63 -16.81 -1.30 -15.43
N ILE A 64 -15.96 -0.48 -16.06
CA ILE A 64 -14.51 -0.60 -15.92
C ILE A 64 -14.12 -0.39 -14.45
N GLN A 65 -14.61 0.67 -13.81
CA GLN A 65 -14.31 0.99 -12.41
C GLN A 65 -14.73 -0.14 -11.47
N LYS A 66 -15.89 -0.77 -11.68
CA LYS A 66 -16.33 -1.94 -10.89
C LYS A 66 -15.34 -3.10 -10.99
N ALA A 67 -14.81 -3.37 -12.18
CA ALA A 67 -13.79 -4.41 -12.37
C ALA A 67 -12.50 -4.09 -11.62
N TYR A 68 -12.04 -2.83 -11.64
CA TYR A 68 -10.89 -2.37 -10.86
C TYR A 68 -11.12 -2.52 -9.35
N GLN A 69 -12.27 -2.04 -8.86
CA GLN A 69 -12.65 -2.15 -7.44
C GLN A 69 -12.67 -3.61 -6.98
N LYS A 70 -13.27 -4.50 -7.77
CA LYS A 70 -13.28 -5.94 -7.46
C LYS A 70 -11.87 -6.50 -7.36
N ARG A 71 -11.00 -6.19 -8.33
CA ARG A 71 -9.60 -6.67 -8.34
C ARG A 71 -8.84 -6.21 -7.11
N TRP A 72 -8.92 -4.93 -6.79
CA TRP A 72 -8.21 -4.37 -5.65
C TRP A 72 -8.77 -4.83 -4.30
N HIS A 73 -10.09 -4.99 -4.19
CA HIS A 73 -10.68 -5.56 -2.99
C HIS A 73 -10.17 -6.98 -2.73
N MET A 74 -10.10 -7.83 -3.76
CA MET A 74 -9.55 -9.19 -3.62
C MET A 74 -8.10 -9.15 -3.13
N ALA A 75 -7.23 -8.37 -3.78
CA ALA A 75 -5.83 -8.24 -3.36
C ALA A 75 -5.69 -7.70 -1.92
N ALA A 76 -6.49 -6.71 -1.54
CA ALA A 76 -6.48 -6.17 -0.18
C ALA A 76 -6.90 -7.23 0.86
N MET A 77 -7.87 -8.08 0.54
CA MET A 77 -8.29 -9.15 1.44
C MET A 77 -7.24 -10.25 1.58
N GLU A 78 -6.49 -10.56 0.51
CA GLU A 78 -5.33 -11.47 0.57
C GLU A 78 -4.26 -10.94 1.54
N ASP A 79 -3.95 -9.64 1.47
CA ASP A 79 -3.00 -9.00 2.39
C ASP A 79 -3.51 -9.01 3.84
N VAL A 80 -4.81 -8.71 4.06
CA VAL A 80 -5.43 -8.74 5.39
C VAL A 80 -5.29 -10.11 6.03
N GLU A 81 -5.55 -11.19 5.30
CA GLU A 81 -5.44 -12.56 5.81
C GLU A 81 -4.02 -12.87 6.31
N VAL A 82 -2.99 -12.46 5.56
CA VAL A 82 -1.58 -12.65 5.95
C VAL A 82 -1.23 -11.79 7.15
N LEU A 83 -1.64 -10.52 7.16
CA LEU A 83 -1.35 -9.58 8.25
C LEU A 83 -1.98 -10.02 9.58
N GLU A 84 -3.22 -10.51 9.56
CA GLU A 84 -3.89 -11.02 10.77
C GLU A 84 -3.14 -12.24 11.34
N ARG A 85 -2.73 -13.18 10.48
CA ARG A 85 -1.92 -14.33 10.90
C ARG A 85 -0.55 -13.92 11.44
N GLN A 86 0.10 -12.95 10.80
CA GLN A 86 1.38 -12.41 11.24
C GLN A 86 1.24 -11.75 12.62
N GLN A 87 0.20 -10.95 12.84
CA GLN A 87 -0.07 -10.31 14.12
C GLN A 87 -0.32 -11.33 15.23
N LEU A 88 -1.05 -12.41 14.95
CA LEU A 88 -1.24 -13.53 15.89
C LEU A 88 0.09 -14.20 16.25
N GLY A 89 0.95 -14.44 15.26
CA GLY A 89 2.28 -14.99 15.49
C GLY A 89 3.17 -14.07 16.35
N LEU A 90 3.15 -12.77 16.08
CA LEU A 90 3.91 -11.76 16.82
C LEU A 90 3.45 -11.58 18.28
N ALA A 91 2.21 -11.94 18.59
CA ALA A 91 1.69 -11.91 19.96
C ALA A 91 2.21 -13.08 20.83
N SER A 92 2.89 -14.07 20.24
CA SER A 92 3.48 -15.19 20.98
C SER A 92 4.69 -14.73 21.81
N PRO A 93 4.86 -15.24 23.05
CA PRO A 93 6.07 -14.97 23.84
C PRO A 93 7.34 -15.60 23.24
N LEU A 94 7.19 -16.49 22.25
CA LEU A 94 8.30 -17.10 21.53
C LEU A 94 8.72 -16.31 20.28
N ALA A 95 7.98 -15.26 19.92
CA ALA A 95 8.27 -14.46 18.73
C ALA A 95 9.59 -13.71 18.89
N THR A 96 10.45 -13.81 17.89
CA THR A 96 11.70 -13.04 17.80
C THR A 96 11.81 -12.41 16.41
N SER A 97 12.47 -11.26 16.33
CA SER A 97 12.69 -10.58 15.05
C SER A 97 13.68 -11.37 14.18
N GLY A 98 13.25 -11.77 12.98
CA GLY A 98 14.10 -12.39 11.98
C GLY A 98 14.85 -11.37 11.10
N PRO A 99 15.85 -11.82 10.32
CA PRO A 99 16.50 -10.98 9.33
C PRO A 99 15.55 -10.67 8.16
N LEU A 100 15.66 -9.45 7.62
CA LEU A 100 14.95 -9.04 6.41
C LEU A 100 15.69 -9.53 5.16
N SER A 101 14.93 -9.87 4.13
CA SER A 101 15.44 -10.09 2.78
C SER A 101 15.94 -8.79 2.15
N HIS A 102 16.88 -8.90 1.20
CA HIS A 102 17.32 -7.77 0.37
C HIS A 102 16.17 -7.16 -0.46
N LEU A 103 15.07 -7.89 -0.67
CA LEU A 103 13.85 -7.40 -1.32
C LEU A 103 12.95 -6.57 -0.39
N GLU A 104 13.16 -6.63 0.92
CA GLU A 104 12.33 -5.98 1.94
C GLU A 104 12.90 -4.63 2.41
N TYR A 105 13.68 -3.96 1.54
CA TYR A 105 14.32 -2.68 1.86
C TYR A 105 13.32 -1.63 2.39
N ALA A 106 12.12 -1.59 1.81
CA ALA A 106 11.01 -0.73 2.23
C ALA A 106 10.58 -0.95 3.68
N VAL A 107 10.49 -2.22 4.11
CA VAL A 107 10.16 -2.61 5.49
C VAL A 107 11.26 -2.14 6.44
N GLY A 108 12.51 -2.35 6.04
CA GLY A 108 13.67 -1.90 6.81
C GLY A 108 13.72 -0.37 6.99
N ASP A 109 13.37 0.39 5.96
CA ASP A 109 13.35 1.85 6.04
C ASP A 109 12.21 2.39 6.90
N LEU A 110 11.02 1.78 6.85
CA LEU A 110 9.93 2.09 7.77
C LEU A 110 10.32 1.78 9.22
N ALA A 111 10.93 0.62 9.48
CA ALA A 111 11.39 0.27 10.83
C ALA A 111 12.40 1.28 11.39
N LYS A 112 13.37 1.71 10.57
CA LYS A 112 14.31 2.78 10.96
C LYS A 112 13.61 4.11 11.22
N PHE A 113 12.63 4.48 10.40
CA PHE A 113 11.83 5.69 10.61
C PHE A 113 11.11 5.64 11.96
N ILE A 114 10.40 4.56 12.26
CA ILE A 114 9.68 4.38 13.53
C ILE A 114 10.67 4.43 14.71
N ALA A 115 11.78 3.69 14.62
CA ALA A 115 12.80 3.69 15.67
C ALA A 115 13.29 5.10 15.98
N ARG A 116 13.59 5.92 14.96
CA ARG A 116 13.99 7.32 15.15
C ARG A 116 12.91 8.15 15.83
N GLN A 117 11.64 8.00 15.45
CA GLN A 117 10.54 8.77 16.06
C GLN A 117 10.33 8.42 17.53
N VAL A 118 10.53 7.16 17.91
CA VAL A 118 10.35 6.69 19.30
C VAL A 118 11.56 7.05 20.16
N THR A 119 12.79 6.97 19.62
CA THR A 119 13.99 7.27 20.39
C THR A 119 14.34 8.76 20.45
N SER A 120 13.90 9.58 19.49
CA SER A 120 14.11 11.03 19.54
C SER A 120 13.20 11.77 20.52
N GLN A 121 12.25 11.07 21.13
CA GLN A 121 11.34 11.60 22.16
C GLN A 121 11.78 11.23 23.59
N ALA A 122 12.91 10.54 23.74
CA ALA A 122 13.53 10.18 25.02
C ALA A 122 14.78 11.05 25.26
#